data_AF-A0A9P5N929-F1
#
_entry.id   AF-A0A9P5N929-F1
#
_cell.length_a   1.000
_cell.length_b   1.000
_cell.length_c   1.000
_cell.angle_alpha   90.00
_cell.angle_beta   90.00
_cell.angle_gamma   90.00
#
_symmetry.space_group_name_H-M   'P 1'
#
loop_
_entity.id
_entity.type
_entity.pdbx_description
1 polymer ?
#
loop_
_entity_poly.entity_id
_entity_poly.type
_entity_poly.pdbx_seq_one_letter_code
_entity_poly.pdbx_strand_id
1 'polypeptide(L)'
;MSNPLEKAHQTRNLPTTTLPAREVLHTAEAALRPLLQGIQTQEQLDTQRERIYDPPSLNPKGRPRTQRLTGPTEGRARGGGAGSSNGQRNRCGLCHQTGHNRTTCPTVRKE
;
A
#
# COMPACT_ATOMS: atom_id res chain seq x y z
N MET A 1 75.26 -43.73 -5.40
CA MET A 1 74.65 -42.40 -5.24
C MET A 1 73.24 -42.49 -5.82
N SER A 2 72.22 -42.74 -4.98
CA SER A 2 70.84 -42.94 -5.46
C SER A 2 70.14 -41.60 -5.70
N ASN A 3 69.39 -41.49 -6.80
CA ASN A 3 68.73 -40.26 -7.24
C ASN A 3 67.59 -39.85 -6.28
N PRO A 4 67.60 -38.62 -5.72
CA PRO A 4 66.58 -38.18 -4.78
C PRO A 4 65.16 -38.06 -5.36
N LEU A 5 65.00 -38.04 -6.70
CA LEU A 5 63.69 -38.01 -7.36
C LEU A 5 62.99 -39.39 -7.43
N GLU A 6 63.72 -40.50 -7.37
CA GLU A 6 63.11 -41.85 -7.40
C GLU A 6 62.29 -42.16 -6.14
N LYS A 7 62.62 -41.54 -5.00
CA LYS A 7 61.87 -41.71 -3.75
C LYS A 7 60.48 -41.07 -3.78
N ALA A 8 60.23 -40.11 -4.67
CA ALA A 8 58.96 -39.40 -4.76
C ALA A 8 57.87 -40.21 -5.51
N HIS A 9 58.27 -41.17 -6.35
CA HIS A 9 57.36 -42.02 -7.12
C HIS A 9 56.79 -43.21 -6.32
N GLN A 10 57.22 -43.39 -5.07
CA GLN A 10 56.62 -44.33 -4.11
C GLN A 10 55.59 -43.64 -3.19
N THR A 11 55.05 -42.50 -3.62
CA THR A 11 53.77 -42.02 -3.12
C THR A 11 52.69 -42.98 -3.61
N ARG A 12 52.32 -43.87 -2.69
CA ARG A 12 51.13 -44.74 -2.71
C ARG A 12 50.03 -44.13 -3.57
N ASN A 13 49.51 -44.89 -4.53
CA ASN A 13 48.24 -44.58 -5.19
C ASN A 13 47.17 -44.50 -4.10
N LEU A 14 46.89 -43.30 -3.58
CA LEU A 14 45.72 -43.12 -2.73
C LEU A 14 44.50 -43.31 -3.63
N PRO A 15 43.50 -44.11 -3.22
CA PRO A 15 42.27 -44.23 -3.99
C PRO A 15 41.62 -42.86 -4.09
N THR A 16 41.48 -42.34 -5.30
CA THR A 16 40.73 -41.11 -5.56
C THR A 16 39.25 -41.47 -5.65
N THR A 17 38.43 -40.84 -4.82
CA THR A 17 36.98 -40.98 -4.92
C THR A 17 36.44 -39.98 -5.93
N THR A 18 35.83 -40.46 -7.01
CA THR A 18 35.08 -39.61 -7.94
C THR A 18 33.70 -39.32 -7.36
N LEU A 19 33.39 -38.05 -7.13
CA LEU A 19 32.06 -37.62 -6.73
C LEU A 19 31.20 -37.30 -7.96
N PRO A 20 29.89 -37.59 -7.92
CA PRO A 20 28.99 -37.22 -9.00
C PRO A 20 28.82 -35.71 -9.07
N ALA A 21 28.85 -35.16 -10.28
CA ALA A 21 28.79 -33.70 -10.52
C ALA A 21 27.59 -33.02 -9.83
N ARG A 22 26.44 -33.71 -9.76
CA ARG A 22 25.23 -33.18 -9.12
C ARG A 22 25.38 -32.93 -7.62
N GLU A 23 26.11 -33.79 -6.91
CA GLU A 23 26.35 -33.62 -5.46
C GLU A 23 27.31 -32.46 -5.20
N VAL A 24 28.36 -32.35 -6.01
CA VAL A 24 29.32 -31.25 -5.92
C VAL A 24 28.65 -29.92 -6.22
N LEU A 25 27.80 -29.86 -7.25
CA LEU A 25 27.03 -28.66 -7.58
C LEU A 25 26.06 -28.30 -6.46
N HIS A 26 25.27 -29.24 -5.95
CA HIS A 26 24.30 -28.96 -4.89
C HIS A 26 24.97 -28.46 -3.60
N THR A 27 26.10 -29.07 -3.21
CA THR A 27 26.87 -28.65 -2.03
C THR A 27 27.48 -27.26 -2.21
N ALA A 28 28.07 -26.99 -3.37
CA ALA A 28 28.59 -25.67 -3.71
C ALA A 28 27.49 -24.60 -3.70
N GLU A 29 26.35 -24.86 -4.35
CA GLU A 29 25.22 -23.93 -4.34
C GLU A 29 24.70 -23.67 -2.93
N ALA A 30 24.54 -24.71 -2.11
CA ALA A 30 24.07 -24.56 -0.73
C ALA A 30 25.03 -23.71 0.12
N ALA A 31 26.34 -23.88 -0.07
CA ALA A 31 27.35 -23.07 0.60
C ALA A 31 27.33 -21.60 0.17
N LEU A 32 27.04 -21.33 -1.11
CA LEU A 32 27.02 -19.98 -1.67
C LEU A 32 25.70 -19.22 -1.43
N ARG A 33 24.56 -19.91 -1.33
CA ARG A 33 23.23 -19.30 -1.12
C ARG A 33 23.17 -18.20 -0.04
N PRO A 34 23.68 -18.39 1.20
CA PRO A 34 23.59 -17.34 2.22
C PRO A 34 24.41 -16.08 1.85
N LEU A 35 25.50 -16.23 1.10
CA LEU A 35 26.32 -15.11 0.64
C LEU A 35 25.65 -14.35 -0.52
N LEU A 36 24.93 -15.08 -1.39
CA LEU A 36 24.28 -14.53 -2.57
C LEU A 36 22.90 -13.93 -2.29
N GLN A 37 22.26 -14.23 -1.15
CA GLN A 37 20.89 -13.83 -0.84
C GLN A 37 20.65 -12.31 -0.92
N GLY A 38 21.64 -11.50 -0.61
CA GLY A 38 21.55 -10.03 -0.65
C GLY A 38 22.01 -9.39 -1.96
N ILE A 39 22.57 -10.17 -2.88
CA ILE A 39 23.15 -9.65 -4.12
C ILE A 39 22.07 -9.71 -5.20
N GLN A 40 21.65 -8.55 -5.69
CA GLN A 40 20.74 -8.44 -6.82
C GLN A 40 21.53 -8.27 -8.11
N THR A 41 21.17 -9.02 -9.14
CA THR A 41 21.74 -8.83 -10.48
C THR A 41 21.16 -7.56 -11.11
N GLN A 42 21.87 -7.01 -12.10
CA GLN A 42 21.42 -5.82 -12.82
C GLN A 42 20.02 -6.01 -13.45
N GLU A 43 19.77 -7.20 -14.03
CA GLU A 43 18.48 -7.56 -14.62
C GLU A 43 17.35 -7.62 -13.57
N GLN A 44 17.65 -8.12 -12.36
CA GLN A 44 16.69 -8.13 -11.25
C GLN A 44 16.34 -6.71 -10.78
N LEU A 45 17.33 -5.82 -10.74
CA LEU A 45 17.12 -4.41 -10.40
C LEU A 45 16.29 -3.69 -11.45
N ASP A 46 16.57 -3.89 -12.73
CA ASP A 46 15.85 -3.21 -13.81
C ASP A 46 14.38 -3.65 -13.87
N THR A 47 14.09 -4.95 -13.70
CA THR A 47 12.71 -5.45 -13.56
C THR A 47 12.00 -4.94 -12.30
N GLN A 48 12.73 -4.72 -11.21
CA GLN A 48 12.16 -4.13 -9.99
C GLN A 48 11.85 -2.64 -10.19
N ARG A 49 12.71 -1.89 -10.90
CA ARG A 49 12.52 -0.46 -11.20
C ARG A 49 11.29 -0.23 -12.08
N GLU A 50 11.05 -1.09 -13.05
CA GLU A 50 9.83 -1.04 -13.88
C GLU A 50 8.53 -1.22 -13.08
N ARG A 51 8.62 -1.81 -11.87
CA ARG A 51 7.47 -2.03 -10.98
C ARG A 51 7.27 -0.90 -9.96
N ILE A 52 8.18 0.07 -9.88
CA ILE A 52 8.03 1.22 -8.99
C ILE A 52 7.08 2.20 -9.68
N TYR A 53 5.80 2.08 -9.35
CA TYR A 53 4.79 3.05 -9.74
C TYR A 53 4.81 4.23 -8.78
N ASP A 54 4.53 5.42 -9.32
CA ASP A 54 4.25 6.58 -8.48
C ASP A 54 3.07 6.27 -7.55
N PRO A 55 3.15 6.66 -6.26
CA PRO A 55 2.03 6.47 -5.36
C PRO A 55 0.79 7.19 -5.91
N PRO A 56 -0.41 6.61 -5.75
CA PRO A 56 -1.64 7.25 -6.22
C PRO A 56 -1.78 8.64 -5.60
N SER A 57 -2.12 9.64 -6.42
CA SER A 57 -2.34 11.00 -5.95
C SER A 57 -3.45 11.02 -4.89
N LEU A 58 -3.13 11.47 -3.67
CA LEU A 58 -4.14 11.67 -2.64
C LEU A 58 -4.99 12.88 -3.02
N ASN A 59 -6.23 12.63 -3.45
CA ASN A 59 -7.22 13.68 -3.65
C ASN A 59 -7.87 14.00 -2.29
N PRO A 60 -7.47 15.06 -1.58
CA PRO A 60 -8.04 15.36 -0.27
C PRO A 60 -9.53 15.67 -0.44
N LYS A 61 -10.37 14.93 0.29
CA LYS A 61 -11.81 15.16 0.27
C LYS A 61 -12.15 16.55 0.83
N GLY A 62 -13.04 17.25 0.15
CA GLY A 62 -13.59 18.54 0.58
C GLY A 62 -12.92 19.76 -0.04
N ARG A 63 -13.32 20.94 0.42
CA ARG A 63 -12.82 22.23 -0.09
C ARG A 63 -11.30 22.33 0.17
N PRO A 64 -10.49 22.88 -0.76
CA PRO A 64 -9.06 23.07 -0.54
C PRO A 64 -8.81 23.82 0.77
N ARG A 65 -7.67 23.56 1.42
CA ARG A 65 -7.36 24.08 2.76
C ARG A 65 -7.52 25.60 2.86
N THR A 66 -7.14 26.33 1.80
CA THR A 66 -7.27 27.80 1.66
C THR A 66 -8.70 28.32 1.72
N GLN A 67 -9.67 27.41 1.62
CA GLN A 67 -11.08 27.70 1.49
C GLN A 67 -11.90 27.01 2.59
N ARG A 68 -11.28 26.24 3.48
CA ARG A 68 -11.98 25.66 4.64
C ARG A 68 -12.25 26.75 5.67
N LEU A 69 -13.38 26.64 6.36
CA LEU A 69 -13.63 27.39 7.58
C LEU A 69 -12.94 26.63 8.71
N THR A 70 -11.78 27.12 9.15
CA THR A 70 -10.92 26.54 10.20
C THR A 70 -11.23 27.07 11.60
N GLY A 71 -12.10 28.08 11.75
CA GLY A 71 -12.51 28.55 13.07
C GLY A 71 -13.72 29.51 13.09
N PRO A 72 -14.23 29.85 14.29
CA PRO A 72 -15.41 30.72 14.46
C PRO A 72 -15.20 32.16 13.97
N THR A 73 -13.94 32.62 13.95
CA THR A 73 -13.52 33.96 13.55
C THR A 73 -13.26 34.11 12.06
N GLU A 74 -13.10 33.00 11.32
CA GLU A 74 -13.03 33.03 9.88
C GLU A 74 -14.44 33.27 9.36
N GLY A 75 -14.69 34.49 8.87
CA GLY A 75 -16.03 35.01 8.60
C GLY A 75 -16.94 34.14 7.74
N ARG A 76 -18.20 34.60 7.58
CA ARG A 76 -19.27 33.90 6.84
C ARG A 76 -18.74 33.29 5.54
N ALA A 77 -19.15 32.05 5.24
CA ALA A 77 -18.85 31.37 3.99
C ALA A 77 -18.90 32.36 2.82
N ARG A 78 -17.76 32.61 2.17
CA ARG A 78 -17.68 33.45 0.97
C ARG A 78 -18.42 32.74 -0.17
N GLY A 79 -19.74 32.90 -0.18
CA GLY A 79 -20.67 32.40 -1.21
C GLY A 79 -20.93 30.89 -1.18
N GLY A 80 -22.15 30.51 -1.59
CA GLY A 80 -22.50 29.14 -1.97
C GLY A 80 -23.58 28.44 -1.15
N GLY A 81 -24.10 29.05 -0.08
CA GLY A 81 -25.29 28.53 0.58
C GLY A 81 -26.52 28.88 -0.26
N ALA A 82 -27.30 27.88 -0.67
CA ALA A 82 -28.63 28.08 -1.24
C ALA A 82 -29.52 28.76 -0.19
N GLY A 83 -29.45 30.10 -0.13
CA GLY A 83 -30.47 30.91 0.51
C GLY A 83 -31.73 30.74 -0.30
N SER A 84 -32.55 29.75 0.07
CA SER A 84 -33.90 29.67 -0.49
C SER A 84 -34.65 30.88 0.00
N SER A 85 -34.69 31.90 -0.85
CA SER A 85 -35.41 33.16 -0.70
C SER A 85 -36.93 32.99 -0.79
N ASN A 86 -37.46 31.83 -0.39
CA ASN A 86 -38.87 31.57 -0.33
C ASN A 86 -39.21 31.02 1.05
N GLY A 87 -39.63 31.93 1.93
CA GLY A 87 -40.23 31.64 3.23
C GLY A 87 -41.55 30.91 3.11
N GLN A 88 -41.56 29.73 2.49
CA GLN A 88 -42.66 28.78 2.60
C GLN A 88 -42.64 28.26 4.03
N ARG A 89 -43.45 28.88 4.89
CA ARG A 89 -43.71 28.42 6.25
C ARG A 89 -44.02 26.92 6.19
N ASN A 90 -43.30 26.13 6.98
CA ASN A 90 -43.43 24.68 7.00
C ASN A 90 -44.91 24.29 7.15
N ARG A 91 -45.45 23.61 6.14
CA ARG A 91 -46.80 23.05 6.14
C ARG A 91 -46.79 21.73 6.91
N CYS A 92 -47.88 21.43 7.61
CA CYS A 92 -48.03 20.15 8.29
C CYS A 92 -47.97 18.99 7.27
N GLY A 93 -47.20 17.94 7.57
CA GLY A 93 -47.06 16.78 6.69
C GLY A 93 -48.31 15.87 6.61
N LEU A 94 -49.37 16.16 7.37
CA LEU A 94 -50.61 15.38 7.38
C LEU A 94 -51.79 16.13 6.76
N CYS A 95 -52.02 17.39 7.15
CA CYS A 95 -53.15 18.18 6.66
C CYS A 95 -52.73 19.35 5.75
N HIS A 96 -51.43 19.53 5.53
CA HIS A 96 -50.83 20.58 4.69
C HIS A 96 -51.16 22.04 5.08
N GLN A 97 -51.76 22.26 6.25
CA GLN A 97 -51.98 23.60 6.80
C GLN A 97 -50.73 24.11 7.53
N THR A 98 -50.54 25.43 7.54
CA THR A 98 -49.45 26.10 8.27
C THR A 98 -49.84 26.37 9.73
N GLY A 99 -48.86 26.54 10.61
CA GLY A 99 -49.09 26.90 12.02
C GLY A 99 -49.02 25.74 13.01
N HIS A 100 -48.83 24.51 12.53
CA HIS A 100 -48.56 23.33 13.34
C HIS A 100 -47.71 22.32 12.56
N ASN A 101 -47.14 21.34 13.27
CA ASN A 101 -46.34 20.28 12.66
C ASN A 101 -47.10 18.94 12.73
N ARG A 102 -46.50 17.88 12.16
CA ARG A 102 -47.13 16.54 12.11
C ARG A 102 -47.52 16.01 13.50
N THR A 103 -46.75 16.32 14.53
CA THR A 103 -46.98 15.83 15.91
C THR A 103 -48.06 16.61 16.65
N THR A 104 -48.34 17.86 16.28
CA THR A 104 -49.40 18.70 16.86
C THR A 104 -50.62 18.84 15.95
N CYS A 105 -50.75 17.96 14.94
CA CYS A 105 -51.82 18.04 13.97
C CYS A 105 -53.19 17.75 14.61
N PRO A 106 -54.17 18.67 14.51
CA PRO A 106 -55.48 18.52 15.14
C PRO A 106 -56.30 17.36 14.55
N THR A 107 -55.97 16.91 13.34
CA THR A 107 -56.61 15.74 12.70
C THR A 107 -56.17 14.40 13.30
N VAL A 108 -55.07 14.35 14.06
CA VAL A 108 -54.60 13.13 14.72
C VAL A 108 -55.19 12.97 16.12
N ARG A 109 -55.69 14.07 16.72
CA ARG A 109 -56.24 14.11 18.08
C ARG A 109 -57.77 14.09 18.15
N LYS A 110 -58.46 14.03 17.02
CA LYS A 110 -59.92 13.86 17.00
C LYS A 110 -60.23 12.36 17.02
N GLU A 111 -60.44 11.84 18.23
CA GLU A 111 -61.29 10.67 18.49
C GLU A 111 -62.76 11.10 18.48
#